data_AF-A0A921BDT6-F1
#
_entry.id   AF-A0A921BDT6-F1
#
_cell.length_a   1.000
_cell.length_b   1.000
_cell.length_c   1.000
_cell.angle_alpha   90.00
_cell.angle_beta   90.00
_cell.angle_gamma   90.00
#
_symmetry.space_group_name_H-M   'P 1'
#
loop_
_entity.id
_entity.type
_entity.pdbx_description
1 polymer ?
#
loop_
_entity_poly.entity_id
_entity_poly.type
_entity_poly.pdbx_seq_one_letter_code
_entity_poly.pdbx_strand_id
1 'polypeptide(L)'
;MFLIASFLESTFNRSSLDLRDRSLLEFTGTDVIGLTIEHDSSTLRFSKADGAWNLIEPVQARGDFGLVEGLSGRIGSAEMVAVESESGDSDLEPFGLDEPQMTVTVETDNGNHVLVIGNESPAGTVYGRDASRSLVFTADAALFDELARDINTYRKKELFDFQPFNINGISFTRHDETYRFEKGTSNDDASDTANEQLWQQTEPEKGSS
;
A
#
# COMPACT_ATOMS: atom_id res chain seq x y z
N MET A 1 23.91 -20.16 -46.97
CA MET A 1 23.21 -21.00 -45.99
C MET A 1 23.78 -20.65 -44.64
N PHE A 2 23.06 -19.85 -43.83
CA PHE A 2 23.53 -19.38 -42.53
C PHE A 2 22.89 -20.25 -41.44
N LEU A 3 23.72 -20.93 -40.65
CA LEU A 3 23.33 -21.59 -39.41
C LEU A 3 23.31 -20.50 -38.33
N ILE A 4 22.11 -20.10 -37.88
CA ILE A 4 21.96 -19.17 -36.77
C ILE A 4 22.00 -19.95 -35.46
N ALA A 5 22.67 -19.34 -34.49
CA ALA A 5 23.11 -19.90 -33.23
C ALA A 5 21.99 -20.47 -32.36
N SER A 6 21.98 -21.79 -32.17
CA SER A 6 21.17 -22.50 -31.18
C SER A 6 21.90 -22.67 -29.84
N PHE A 7 22.77 -21.72 -29.47
CA PHE A 7 23.59 -21.80 -28.23
C PHE A 7 23.37 -20.64 -27.24
N LEU A 8 22.40 -19.75 -27.49
CA LEU A 8 22.07 -18.66 -26.56
C LEU A 8 20.76 -18.85 -25.78
N GLU A 9 19.93 -19.84 -26.10
CA GLU A 9 18.67 -20.08 -25.38
C GLU A 9 18.83 -20.81 -24.04
N SER A 10 19.88 -21.63 -23.87
CA SER A 10 19.98 -22.52 -22.69
C SER A 10 20.42 -21.80 -21.41
N THR A 11 21.30 -20.80 -21.53
CA THR A 11 21.78 -20.02 -20.38
C THR A 11 20.76 -18.96 -19.94
N PHE A 12 20.02 -18.37 -20.87
CA PHE A 12 19.01 -17.37 -20.54
C PHE A 12 17.80 -17.99 -19.82
N ASN A 13 17.38 -19.19 -20.25
CA ASN A 13 16.19 -19.84 -19.71
C ASN A 13 16.41 -20.43 -18.29
N ARG A 14 17.62 -20.90 -17.96
CA ARG A 14 17.95 -21.37 -16.60
C ARG A 14 18.00 -20.23 -15.59
N SER A 15 18.60 -19.10 -15.94
CA SER A 15 18.64 -17.94 -15.04
C SER A 15 17.24 -17.35 -14.84
N SER A 16 16.42 -17.23 -15.89
CA SER A 16 15.04 -16.75 -15.73
C SER A 16 14.16 -17.70 -14.93
N LEU A 17 14.38 -19.02 -15.01
CA LEU A 17 13.65 -20.01 -14.22
C LEU A 17 14.12 -20.03 -12.75
N ASP A 18 15.43 -19.95 -12.47
CA ASP A 18 15.96 -19.86 -11.10
C ASP A 18 15.49 -18.59 -10.38
N LEU A 19 15.41 -17.48 -11.12
CA LEU A 19 14.88 -16.21 -10.61
C LEU A 19 13.37 -16.27 -10.37
N ARG A 20 12.59 -16.88 -11.27
CA ARG A 20 11.14 -17.07 -11.07
C ARG A 20 10.84 -17.97 -9.88
N ASP A 21 11.62 -19.02 -9.68
CA ASP A 21 11.44 -19.94 -8.56
C ASP A 21 11.64 -19.22 -7.21
N ARG A 22 12.58 -18.26 -7.18
CA ARG A 22 12.89 -17.42 -6.02
C ARG A 22 12.14 -16.09 -5.97
N SER A 23 11.33 -15.71 -6.96
CA SER A 23 10.62 -14.43 -6.93
C SER A 23 9.48 -14.47 -5.91
N LEU A 24 9.26 -13.38 -5.16
CA LEU A 24 8.16 -13.33 -4.19
C LEU A 24 6.79 -13.48 -4.85
N LEU A 25 6.61 -12.84 -6.00
CA LEU A 25 5.42 -12.92 -6.84
C LEU A 25 5.83 -13.07 -8.31
N GLU A 26 5.06 -13.84 -9.07
CA GLU A 26 5.35 -14.11 -10.49
C GLU A 26 4.70 -13.07 -11.42
N PHE A 27 5.15 -11.80 -11.37
CA PHE A 27 4.71 -10.77 -12.31
C PHE A 27 5.84 -9.82 -12.75
N THR A 28 5.59 -9.08 -13.82
CA THR A 28 6.47 -8.02 -14.36
C THR A 28 5.93 -6.65 -13.99
N GLY A 29 6.76 -5.80 -13.37
CA GLY A 29 6.35 -4.46 -12.89
C GLY A 29 5.79 -3.51 -13.97
N THR A 30 6.01 -3.78 -15.26
CA THR A 30 5.50 -2.97 -16.37
C THR A 30 4.02 -3.21 -16.70
N ASP A 31 3.47 -4.35 -16.29
CA ASP A 31 2.13 -4.79 -16.70
C ASP A 31 1.10 -4.54 -15.58
N VAL A 32 1.48 -3.72 -14.62
CA VAL A 32 0.70 -3.41 -13.42
C VAL A 32 -0.31 -2.30 -13.72
N ILE A 33 -1.58 -2.60 -13.45
CA ILE A 33 -2.74 -1.74 -13.66
C ILE A 33 -3.43 -1.34 -12.35
N GLY A 34 -3.13 -2.06 -11.26
CA GLY A 34 -3.62 -1.77 -9.93
C GLY A 34 -2.62 -2.18 -8.87
N LEU A 35 -2.58 -1.42 -7.78
CA LEU A 35 -1.77 -1.76 -6.61
C LEU A 35 -2.58 -1.42 -5.36
N THR A 36 -2.88 -2.43 -4.55
CA THR A 36 -3.50 -2.27 -3.24
C THR A 36 -2.52 -2.72 -2.18
N ILE A 37 -2.32 -1.91 -1.15
CA ILE A 37 -1.58 -2.31 0.04
C ILE A 37 -2.44 -2.06 1.27
N GLU A 38 -2.60 -3.12 2.06
CA GLU A 38 -3.34 -3.15 3.30
C GLU A 38 -2.36 -3.41 4.43
N HIS A 39 -2.30 -2.49 5.39
CA HIS A 39 -1.41 -2.57 6.55
C HIS A 39 -2.12 -1.99 7.76
N ASP A 40 -2.18 -2.73 8.86
CA ASP A 40 -3.02 -2.43 10.02
C ASP A 40 -4.49 -2.16 9.59
N SER A 41 -5.04 -1.01 9.97
CA SER A 41 -6.38 -0.54 9.57
C SER A 41 -6.35 0.41 8.37
N SER A 42 -5.25 0.46 7.61
CA SER A 42 -5.07 1.38 6.49
C SER A 42 -5.03 0.65 5.16
N THR A 43 -5.79 1.15 4.19
CA THR A 43 -5.76 0.69 2.80
C THR A 43 -5.28 1.83 1.91
N LEU A 44 -4.26 1.54 1.10
CA LEU A 44 -3.78 2.43 0.05
C LEU A 44 -4.02 1.73 -1.28
N ARG A 45 -4.88 2.30 -2.12
CA ARG A 45 -5.26 1.69 -3.39
C ARG A 45 -5.01 2.64 -4.54
N PHE A 46 -4.28 2.15 -5.53
CA PHE A 46 -4.00 2.81 -6.78
C PHE A 46 -4.61 2.06 -7.95
N SER A 47 -5.09 2.80 -8.94
CA SER A 47 -5.56 2.27 -10.21
C SER A 47 -5.01 3.09 -11.37
N LYS A 48 -4.55 2.41 -12.42
CA LYS A 48 -4.04 3.01 -13.64
C LYS A 48 -5.20 3.18 -14.62
N ALA A 49 -5.54 4.43 -14.93
CA ALA A 49 -6.57 4.79 -15.92
C ALA A 49 -5.97 5.77 -16.92
N ASP A 50 -6.21 5.54 -18.21
CA ASP A 50 -5.71 6.38 -19.31
C ASP A 50 -4.19 6.63 -19.26
N GLY A 51 -3.42 5.65 -18.79
CA GLY A 51 -1.96 5.73 -18.65
C GLY A 51 -1.47 6.54 -17.44
N ALA A 52 -2.38 7.00 -16.58
CA ALA A 52 -2.05 7.72 -15.35
C ALA A 52 -2.46 6.92 -14.11
N TRP A 53 -1.60 6.93 -13.09
CA TRP A 53 -1.93 6.39 -11.77
C TRP A 53 -2.85 7.35 -11.01
N ASN A 54 -3.89 6.81 -10.41
CA ASN A 54 -4.80 7.51 -9.52
C ASN A 54 -4.81 6.79 -8.18
N LEU A 55 -4.67 7.55 -7.10
CA LEU A 55 -5.02 7.09 -5.77
C LEU A 55 -6.54 7.09 -5.68
N ILE A 56 -7.12 5.96 -5.29
CA ILE A 56 -8.58 5.81 -5.14
C ILE A 56 -8.99 5.60 -3.68
N GLU A 57 -8.08 5.07 -2.84
CA GLU A 57 -8.25 4.98 -1.39
C GLU A 57 -6.94 5.36 -0.68
N PRO A 58 -6.98 6.12 0.44
CA PRO A 58 -8.18 6.52 1.19
C PRO A 58 -8.90 7.75 0.62
N VAL A 59 -8.28 8.47 -0.31
CA VAL A 59 -8.86 9.65 -0.98
C VAL A 59 -8.65 9.53 -2.48
N GLN A 60 -9.54 10.15 -3.26
CA GLN A 60 -9.39 10.21 -4.71
C GLN A 60 -8.44 11.36 -5.07
N ALA A 61 -7.27 11.02 -5.60
CA ALA A 61 -6.25 11.98 -6.00
C ALA A 61 -5.41 11.44 -7.16
N ARG A 62 -4.66 12.32 -7.82
CA ARG A 62 -3.68 11.89 -8.82
C ARG A 62 -2.55 11.17 -8.11
N GLY A 63 -2.26 9.94 -8.52
CA GLY A 63 -1.15 9.16 -7.97
C GLY A 63 0.20 9.68 -8.50
N ASP A 64 1.23 9.58 -7.65
CA ASP A 64 2.60 9.78 -8.08
C ASP A 64 3.06 8.56 -8.89
N PHE A 65 3.22 8.76 -10.20
CA PHE A 65 3.60 7.71 -11.13
C PHE A 65 4.95 7.08 -10.79
N GLY A 66 5.95 7.89 -10.44
CA GLY A 66 7.32 7.39 -10.21
C GLY A 66 7.41 6.52 -8.97
N LEU A 67 6.66 6.90 -7.92
CA LEU A 67 6.58 6.14 -6.69
C LEU A 67 5.78 4.84 -6.87
N VAL A 68 4.60 4.84 -7.52
CA VAL A 68 3.80 3.60 -7.71
C VAL A 68 4.52 2.58 -8.59
N GLU A 69 5.13 3.02 -9.70
CA GLU A 69 5.92 2.14 -10.57
C GLU A 69 7.18 1.63 -9.87
N GLY A 70 7.85 2.49 -9.08
CA GLY A 70 8.99 2.10 -8.26
C GLY A 70 8.61 1.01 -7.24
N LEU A 71 7.48 1.17 -6.58
CA LEU A 71 6.95 0.21 -5.61
C LEU A 71 6.63 -1.13 -6.26
N SER A 72 5.87 -1.08 -7.37
CA SER A 72 5.49 -2.27 -8.14
C SER A 72 6.71 -3.00 -8.70
N GLY A 73 7.69 -2.26 -9.22
CA GLY A 73 8.95 -2.81 -9.72
C GLY A 73 9.78 -3.47 -8.63
N ARG A 74 9.87 -2.84 -7.44
CA ARG A 74 10.58 -3.41 -6.29
C ARG A 74 9.94 -4.72 -5.84
N ILE A 75 8.62 -4.77 -5.68
CA ILE A 75 7.88 -5.98 -5.32
C ILE A 75 8.10 -7.08 -6.38
N GLY A 76 7.98 -6.75 -7.66
CA GLY A 76 8.16 -7.72 -8.76
C GLY A 76 9.61 -8.22 -8.93
N SER A 77 10.59 -7.47 -8.41
CA SER A 77 12.01 -7.85 -8.43
C SER A 77 12.49 -8.52 -7.13
N ALA A 78 11.65 -8.57 -6.11
CA ALA A 78 12.04 -9.08 -4.80
C ALA A 78 12.18 -10.61 -4.83
N GLU A 79 13.18 -11.11 -4.10
CA GLU A 79 13.51 -12.53 -4.03
C GLU A 79 13.31 -13.09 -2.62
N MET A 80 12.95 -14.36 -2.55
CA MET A 80 12.87 -15.15 -1.35
C MET A 80 14.27 -15.36 -0.81
N VAL A 81 14.46 -15.11 0.48
CA VAL A 81 15.70 -15.42 1.20
C VAL A 81 15.80 -16.92 1.46
N ALA A 82 14.70 -17.52 1.94
CA ALA A 82 14.59 -18.96 2.17
C ALA A 82 13.15 -19.43 2.03
N VAL A 83 12.98 -20.71 1.69
CA VAL A 83 11.68 -21.38 1.74
C VAL A 83 11.59 -22.14 3.07
N GLU A 84 10.56 -21.84 3.86
CA GLU A 84 10.38 -22.39 5.21
C GLU A 84 9.41 -23.58 5.19
N SER A 85 8.43 -23.56 4.28
CA SER A 85 7.53 -24.68 4.06
C SER A 85 7.02 -24.73 2.62
N GLU A 86 6.96 -25.93 2.05
CA GLU A 86 6.46 -26.21 0.69
C GLU A 86 5.11 -26.94 0.67
N SER A 87 4.39 -26.98 1.81
CA SER A 87 3.14 -27.74 1.94
C SER A 87 1.91 -26.83 2.01
N GLY A 88 0.92 -27.07 1.13
CA GLY A 88 -0.33 -26.29 1.07
C GLY A 88 -1.23 -26.38 2.32
N ASP A 89 -0.97 -27.34 3.21
CA ASP A 89 -1.64 -27.53 4.51
C ASP A 89 -0.79 -27.03 5.70
N SER A 90 0.19 -26.16 5.46
CA SER A 90 1.00 -25.60 6.54
C SER A 90 0.15 -24.74 7.46
N ASP A 91 0.26 -24.98 8.76
CA ASP A 91 -0.28 -24.09 9.78
C ASP A 91 0.34 -22.68 9.59
N LEU A 92 -0.51 -21.68 9.38
CA LEU A 92 -0.11 -20.32 9.05
C LEU A 92 0.07 -19.44 10.30
N GLU A 93 -0.55 -19.85 11.41
CA GLU A 93 -0.48 -19.19 12.72
C GLU A 93 0.96 -18.97 13.21
N PRO A 94 1.90 -19.95 13.17
CA PRO A 94 3.28 -19.71 13.63
C PRO A 94 4.04 -18.68 12.79
N PHE A 95 3.59 -18.41 11.58
CA PHE A 95 4.18 -17.42 10.68
C PHE A 95 3.47 -16.06 10.73
N GLY A 96 2.31 -15.97 11.42
CA GLY A 96 1.43 -14.80 11.40
C GLY A 96 0.83 -14.52 10.02
N LEU A 97 0.58 -15.58 9.23
CA LEU A 97 0.02 -15.45 7.87
C LEU A 97 -1.50 -15.71 7.82
N ASP A 98 -2.09 -16.14 8.93
CA ASP A 98 -3.54 -16.22 9.16
C ASP A 98 -4.13 -14.85 9.55
N GLU A 99 -3.41 -14.10 10.38
CA GLU A 99 -3.66 -12.69 10.70
C GLU A 99 -2.49 -11.83 10.19
N PRO A 100 -2.44 -11.54 8.88
CA PRO A 100 -1.28 -10.91 8.26
C PRO A 100 -1.07 -9.47 8.72
N GLN A 101 0.20 -9.10 8.88
CA GLN A 101 0.60 -7.72 9.19
C GLN A 101 0.42 -6.80 7.96
N MET A 102 0.64 -7.35 6.77
CA MET A 102 0.45 -6.63 5.51
C MET A 102 -0.05 -7.55 4.41
N THR A 103 -0.93 -7.04 3.56
CA THR A 103 -1.31 -7.69 2.30
C THR A 103 -1.09 -6.73 1.15
N VAL A 104 -0.39 -7.21 0.11
CA VAL A 104 -0.11 -6.45 -1.11
C VAL A 104 -0.77 -7.18 -2.27
N THR A 105 -1.71 -6.52 -2.94
CA THR A 105 -2.33 -7.03 -4.16
C THR A 105 -1.83 -6.22 -5.36
N VAL A 106 -1.20 -6.91 -6.30
CA VAL A 106 -0.78 -6.36 -7.59
C VAL A 106 -1.74 -6.87 -8.65
N GLU A 107 -2.43 -5.95 -9.31
CA GLU A 107 -3.35 -6.27 -10.40
C GLU A 107 -2.63 -6.03 -11.72
N THR A 108 -2.64 -7.05 -12.58
CA THR A 108 -2.06 -7.00 -13.92
C THR A 108 -3.11 -7.40 -14.97
N ASP A 109 -2.80 -7.18 -16.24
CA ASP A 109 -3.65 -7.65 -17.34
C ASP A 109 -3.85 -9.18 -17.35
N ASN A 110 -2.93 -9.94 -16.73
CA ASN A 110 -2.96 -11.40 -16.69
C ASN A 110 -3.61 -11.96 -15.42
N GLY A 111 -3.97 -11.10 -14.45
CA GLY A 111 -4.59 -11.50 -13.20
C GLY A 111 -3.98 -10.80 -11.98
N ASN A 112 -4.46 -11.22 -10.81
CA ASN A 112 -4.08 -10.63 -9.53
C ASN A 112 -3.03 -11.50 -8.84
N HIS A 113 -2.00 -10.85 -8.31
CA HIS A 113 -0.94 -11.45 -7.52
C HIS A 113 -1.04 -10.91 -6.09
N VAL A 114 -1.16 -11.79 -5.11
CA VAL A 114 -1.39 -11.40 -3.71
C VAL A 114 -0.25 -11.90 -2.85
N LEU A 115 0.54 -10.96 -2.33
CA LEU A 115 1.58 -11.20 -1.35
C LEU A 115 1.02 -10.95 0.04
N VAL A 116 1.00 -12.01 0.85
CA VAL A 116 0.60 -11.99 2.26
C VAL A 116 1.86 -12.00 3.10
N ILE A 117 1.93 -11.11 4.10
CA ILE A 117 3.14 -10.83 4.88
C ILE A 117 2.80 -10.99 6.35
N GLY A 118 3.59 -11.82 7.04
CA GLY A 118 3.38 -12.18 8.42
C GLY A 118 4.42 -11.59 9.36
N ASN A 119 4.78 -12.37 10.38
CA ASN A 119 5.69 -11.96 11.44
C ASN A 119 7.16 -11.94 11.00
N GLU A 120 7.99 -11.25 11.79
CA GLU A 120 9.44 -11.38 11.71
C GLU A 120 9.88 -12.78 12.19
N SER A 121 10.77 -13.39 11.44
CA SER A 121 11.42 -14.66 11.76
C SER A 121 12.52 -14.47 12.80
N PRO A 122 12.91 -15.51 13.54
CA PRO A 122 14.04 -15.44 14.46
C PRO A 122 15.38 -15.07 13.80
N ALA A 123 15.49 -15.16 12.48
CA ALA A 123 16.68 -14.81 11.71
C ALA A 123 16.72 -13.33 11.28
N GLY A 124 15.69 -12.52 11.61
CA GLY A 124 15.57 -11.12 11.20
C GLY A 124 15.11 -10.94 9.75
N THR A 125 14.54 -11.99 9.15
CA THR A 125 13.78 -11.91 7.89
C THR A 125 12.29 -11.89 8.21
N VAL A 126 11.42 -11.67 7.24
CA VAL A 126 9.96 -11.65 7.48
C VAL A 126 9.29 -12.75 6.67
N TYR A 127 8.34 -13.44 7.29
CA TYR A 127 7.57 -14.49 6.61
C TYR A 127 6.63 -13.89 5.57
N GLY A 128 6.52 -14.58 4.43
CA GLY A 128 5.65 -14.19 3.35
C GLY A 128 5.11 -15.40 2.59
N ARG A 129 4.02 -15.16 1.89
CA ARG A 129 3.38 -16.15 1.02
C ARG A 129 2.76 -15.45 -0.19
N ASP A 130 2.97 -16.03 -1.36
CA ASP A 130 2.13 -15.76 -2.53
C ASP A 130 0.84 -16.57 -2.36
N ALA A 131 -0.32 -15.91 -2.32
CA ALA A 131 -1.60 -16.60 -2.12
C ALA A 131 -1.93 -17.63 -3.22
N SER A 132 -1.35 -17.48 -4.41
CA SER A 132 -1.48 -18.44 -5.51
C SER A 132 -0.57 -19.67 -5.35
N ARG A 133 0.50 -19.55 -4.55
CA ARG A 133 1.47 -20.62 -4.28
C ARG A 133 1.20 -21.24 -2.90
N SER A 134 1.42 -22.55 -2.82
CA SER A 134 1.27 -23.32 -1.58
C SER A 134 2.60 -23.41 -0.82
N LEU A 135 3.30 -22.29 -0.67
CA LEU A 135 4.59 -22.25 0.01
C LEU A 135 4.71 -21.00 0.89
N VAL A 136 5.44 -21.16 2.00
CA VAL A 136 5.81 -20.10 2.92
C VAL A 136 7.31 -19.85 2.76
N PHE A 137 7.68 -18.60 2.57
CA PHE A 137 9.05 -18.17 2.41
C PHE A 137 9.39 -17.08 3.43
N THR A 138 10.66 -16.71 3.49
CA THR A 138 11.11 -15.48 4.12
C THR A 138 11.67 -14.51 3.09
N ALA A 139 11.55 -13.22 3.35
CA ALA A 139 12.15 -12.15 2.55
C ALA A 139 12.86 -11.13 3.46
N ASP A 140 13.69 -10.28 2.86
CA ASP A 140 14.43 -9.25 3.60
C ASP A 140 13.46 -8.27 4.29
N ALA A 141 13.67 -8.03 5.59
CA ALA A 141 12.87 -7.10 6.39
C ALA A 141 12.86 -5.68 5.79
N ALA A 142 13.94 -5.27 5.14
CA ALA A 142 14.07 -3.94 4.53
C ALA A 142 13.03 -3.67 3.44
N LEU A 143 12.58 -4.71 2.72
CA LEU A 143 11.49 -4.57 1.75
C LEU A 143 10.22 -4.09 2.46
N PHE A 144 9.82 -4.78 3.52
CA PHE A 144 8.60 -4.51 4.27
C PHE A 144 8.63 -3.18 5.00
N ASP A 145 9.76 -2.85 5.63
CA ASP A 145 9.97 -1.55 6.27
C ASP A 145 9.80 -0.39 5.30
N GLU A 146 10.28 -0.56 4.07
CA GLU A 146 10.15 0.45 3.03
C GLU A 146 8.71 0.53 2.49
N LEU A 147 8.02 -0.60 2.25
CA LEU A 147 6.59 -0.60 1.92
C LEU A 147 5.77 0.16 2.97
N ALA A 148 5.96 -0.17 4.25
CA ALA A 148 5.27 0.48 5.36
C ALA A 148 5.58 1.99 5.43
N ARG A 149 6.83 2.39 5.20
CA ARG A 149 7.24 3.80 5.18
C ARG A 149 6.62 4.56 4.02
N ASP A 150 6.59 3.98 2.84
CA ASP A 150 6.04 4.59 1.63
C ASP A 150 4.55 4.84 1.80
N ILE A 151 3.79 3.84 2.28
CA ILE A 151 2.36 3.97 2.59
C ILE A 151 2.10 5.10 3.57
N ASN A 152 2.85 5.13 4.67
CA ASN A 152 2.71 6.17 5.69
C ASN A 152 3.06 7.56 5.16
N THR A 153 4.04 7.65 4.26
CA THR A 153 4.45 8.90 3.62
C THR A 153 3.38 9.42 2.68
N TYR A 154 2.83 8.54 1.83
CA TYR A 154 1.70 8.86 0.96
C TYR A 154 0.48 9.33 1.74
N ARG A 155 0.08 8.56 2.76
CA ARG A 155 -1.06 8.91 3.60
C ARG A 155 -0.91 10.29 4.22
N LYS A 156 0.29 10.62 4.73
CA LYS A 156 0.56 11.94 5.30
C LYS A 156 0.46 13.01 4.21
N LYS A 157 1.20 12.89 3.12
CA LYS A 157 1.21 13.90 2.05
C LYS A 157 -0.20 14.20 1.53
N GLU A 158 -0.97 13.17 1.19
CA GLU A 158 -2.30 13.36 0.60
C GLU A 158 -3.34 13.89 1.61
N LEU A 159 -3.34 13.41 2.87
CA LEU A 159 -4.24 13.95 3.89
C LEU A 159 -3.96 15.43 4.22
N PHE A 160 -2.73 15.90 4.03
CA PHE A 160 -2.35 17.31 4.28
C PHE A 160 -2.46 18.19 3.03
N ASP A 161 -2.19 17.66 1.83
CA ASP A 161 -2.29 18.40 0.56
C ASP A 161 -3.72 18.51 0.03
N PHE A 162 -4.66 17.69 0.52
CA PHE A 162 -6.11 17.84 0.30
C PHE A 162 -6.67 19.02 1.13
N GLN A 163 -6.12 20.21 0.89
CA GLN A 163 -6.70 21.55 1.09
C GLN A 163 -7.48 21.78 2.41
N PRO A 164 -6.85 22.34 3.47
CA PRO A 164 -7.53 22.78 4.70
C PRO A 164 -8.63 23.84 4.49
N PHE A 165 -8.76 24.40 3.28
CA PHE A 165 -9.69 25.48 2.96
C PHE A 165 -11.09 25.03 2.55
N ASN A 166 -11.28 23.75 2.15
CA ASN A 166 -12.59 23.15 1.88
C ASN A 166 -13.08 22.26 3.03
N ILE A 167 -12.35 22.23 4.16
CA ILE A 167 -12.78 21.53 5.35
C ILE A 167 -13.93 22.34 5.98
N ASN A 168 -15.15 21.86 5.78
CA ASN A 168 -16.34 22.42 6.42
C ASN A 168 -16.45 22.03 7.89
N GLY A 169 -15.81 20.92 8.28
CA GLY A 169 -15.74 20.49 9.66
C GLY A 169 -14.62 19.48 9.94
N ILE A 170 -14.11 19.51 11.17
CA ILE A 170 -13.14 18.59 11.73
C ILE A 170 -13.86 17.83 12.85
N SER A 171 -13.75 16.51 12.86
CA SER A 171 -14.19 15.70 14.00
C SER A 171 -13.02 14.88 14.53
N PHE A 172 -12.90 14.79 15.85
CA PHE A 172 -11.93 13.90 16.48
C PHE A 172 -12.52 13.29 17.75
N THR A 173 -12.18 12.03 18.02
CA THR A 173 -12.63 11.31 19.20
C THR A 173 -11.49 11.21 20.21
N ARG A 174 -11.77 11.60 21.47
CA ARG A 174 -10.84 11.47 22.58
C ARG A 174 -11.57 10.89 23.78
N HIS A 175 -11.12 9.74 24.30
CA HIS A 175 -11.72 9.05 25.45
C HIS A 175 -13.26 8.87 25.32
N ASP A 176 -13.71 8.28 24.20
CA ASP A 176 -15.14 8.08 23.85
C ASP A 176 -15.99 9.35 23.65
N GLU A 177 -15.40 10.55 23.71
CA GLU A 177 -16.08 11.79 23.35
C GLU A 177 -15.66 12.27 21.95
N THR A 178 -16.65 12.43 21.06
CA THR A 178 -16.45 13.01 19.74
C THR A 178 -16.61 14.53 19.81
N TYR A 179 -15.56 15.24 19.44
CA TYR A 179 -15.56 16.69 19.30
C TYR A 179 -15.69 17.06 17.83
N ARG A 180 -16.68 17.88 17.50
CA ARG A 180 -16.91 18.36 16.13
C ARG A 180 -16.75 19.87 16.09
N PHE A 181 -15.98 20.33 15.11
CA PHE A 181 -15.74 21.75 14.81
C PHE A 181 -16.18 22.00 13.39
N GLU A 182 -16.98 23.03 13.14
CA GLU A 182 -17.41 23.43 11.81
C GLU A 182 -17.00 24.88 11.54
N LYS A 183 -16.72 25.20 10.28
CA LYS A 183 -16.32 26.56 9.87
C LYS A 183 -17.57 27.44 9.80
N GLY A 184 -17.73 28.36 10.74
CA GLY A 184 -18.87 29.29 10.75
C GLY A 184 -18.70 30.38 9.70
N THR A 185 -19.75 30.66 8.93
CA THR A 185 -19.85 31.93 8.18
C THR A 185 -20.37 33.00 9.14
N SER A 186 -19.51 33.93 9.55
CA SER A 186 -19.98 35.15 10.22
C SER A 186 -20.81 35.94 9.22
N ASN A 187 -22.12 36.00 9.42
CA ASN A 187 -22.99 36.89 8.70
C ASN A 187 -23.43 37.97 9.68
N ASP A 188 -22.48 38.83 10.06
CA ASP A 188 -22.78 40.01 10.86
C ASP A 188 -22.39 41.27 10.07
N ASP A 189 -23.44 42.01 9.74
CA ASP A 189 -23.45 43.25 8.99
C ASP A 189 -23.01 44.39 9.92
N ALA A 190 -21.70 44.52 10.18
CA ALA A 190 -21.08 45.77 10.65
C ALA A 190 -19.54 45.71 10.73
N SER A 191 -18.90 46.65 10.03
CA SER A 191 -17.55 47.22 10.29
C SER A 191 -16.31 46.32 10.15
N ASP A 192 -15.64 46.48 9.00
CA ASP A 192 -14.21 46.78 8.85
C ASP A 192 -13.24 46.21 9.90
N THR A 193 -13.04 44.90 9.92
CA THR A 193 -11.77 44.22 10.26
C THR A 193 -11.78 42.82 9.64
N ALA A 194 -10.58 42.29 9.36
CA ALA A 194 -10.32 41.15 8.47
C ALA A 194 -11.23 39.91 8.69
N ASN A 195 -11.58 39.24 7.58
CA ASN A 195 -12.26 37.94 7.54
C ASN A 195 -11.55 36.89 8.42
N GLU A 196 -11.88 36.83 9.71
CA GLU A 196 -11.44 35.76 10.60
C GLU A 196 -12.35 34.55 10.39
N GLN A 197 -11.77 33.48 9.85
CA GLN A 197 -12.43 32.18 9.76
C GLN A 197 -12.58 31.61 11.18
N LEU A 198 -13.74 31.81 11.79
CA LEU A 198 -14.02 31.34 13.14
C LEU A 198 -14.54 29.89 13.09
N TRP A 199 -13.76 28.95 13.62
CA TRP A 199 -14.19 27.58 13.85
C TRP A 199 -15.10 27.51 15.07
N GLN A 200 -16.30 26.95 14.91
CA GLN A 200 -17.29 26.78 15.98
C GLN A 200 -17.37 25.30 16.37
N GLN A 201 -17.22 25.00 17.66
CA GLN A 201 -17.44 23.66 18.18
C GLN A 201 -18.94 23.37 18.20
N THR A 202 -19.40 22.37 17.46
CA THR A 202 -20.80 21.94 17.41
C THR A 202 -21.08 20.76 18.33
N GLU A 203 -20.06 19.97 18.69
CA GLU A 203 -20.23 18.83 19.61
C GLU A 203 -19.04 18.63 20.57
N PRO A 204 -19.28 18.11 21.79
CA PRO A 204 -20.60 18.06 22.43
C PRO A 204 -21.11 19.48 22.70
N GLU A 205 -22.44 19.71 22.68
CA GLU A 205 -23.03 21.04 22.88
C GLU A 205 -22.39 21.71 24.11
N LYS A 206 -21.76 22.87 23.92
CA LYS A 206 -21.40 23.73 25.04
C LYS A 206 -22.71 24.16 25.68
N GLY A 207 -23.09 23.50 26.77
CA GLY A 207 -24.26 23.86 27.56
C GLY A 207 -24.25 25.36 27.82
N SER A 208 -25.32 26.03 27.36
CA SER A 208 -25.57 27.43 27.70
C SER A 208 -25.66 27.54 29.21
N SER A 209 -24.71 28.23 29.83
CA SER A 209 -24.75 28.59 31.24
C SER A 209 -24.92 30.10 31.41
#